data_AF-A0A7S3N1L1-F1
#
_entry.id   AF-A0A7S3N1L1-F1
#
_cell.length_a   1.000
_cell.length_b   1.000
_cell.length_c   1.000
_cell.angle_alpha   90.00
_cell.angle_beta   90.00
_cell.angle_gamma   90.00
#
_symmetry.space_group_name_H-M   'P 1'
#
loop_
_entity.id
_entity.type
_entity.pdbx_description
1 polymer ?
#
loop_
_entity_poly.entity_id
_entity_poly.type
_entity_poly.pdbx_seq_one_letter_code
_entity_poly.pdbx_strand_id
1 'polypeptide(L)'
;MASIKAADQKEWRYWAQISLELANSLNILITTLFWTLLAPQLFPHLHWHGKDLIVIFHLTVIHSLPLISSLTSFYLTDVEYVQKDWKTVGIVGSAYMIANYMGQEAMGAPLYPPFLDWTKPVLTFFLFCLMTVIYLVIFHYLAKIKASRR
;
A
#
# COMPACT_ATOMS: atom_id res chain seq x y z
N MET A 1 -7.97 12.48 -24.45
CA MET A 1 -8.77 11.56 -25.30
C MET A 1 -8.17 10.16 -25.45
N ALA A 2 -6.85 9.97 -25.40
CA ALA A 2 -6.23 8.64 -25.49
C ALA A 2 -6.71 7.67 -24.38
N SER A 3 -6.79 8.13 -23.12
CA SER A 3 -7.22 7.31 -21.98
C SER A 3 -8.68 6.86 -22.07
N ILE A 4 -9.54 7.65 -22.71
CA ILE A 4 -10.95 7.31 -22.93
C ILE A 4 -11.06 6.21 -24.00
N LYS A 5 -10.35 6.36 -25.13
CA LYS A 5 -10.31 5.33 -26.19
C LYS A 5 -9.66 4.03 -25.71
N ALA A 6 -8.68 4.12 -24.82
CA ALA A 6 -8.04 2.95 -24.22
C ALA A 6 -8.99 2.20 -23.28
N ALA A 7 -9.94 2.89 -22.63
CA ALA A 7 -10.92 2.25 -21.77
C ALA A 7 -11.84 1.27 -22.52
N ASP A 8 -12.05 1.45 -23.83
CA ASP A 8 -12.83 0.53 -24.66
C ASP A 8 -12.04 -0.73 -25.05
N GLN A 9 -10.71 -0.73 -24.88
CA GLN A 9 -9.85 -1.86 -25.24
C GLN A 9 -9.84 -2.89 -24.10
N LYS A 10 -10.28 -4.12 -24.38
CA LYS A 10 -10.36 -5.21 -23.39
C LYS A 10 -9.02 -5.48 -22.70
N GLU A 11 -7.93 -5.46 -23.47
CA GLU A 11 -6.57 -5.71 -22.96
C GLU A 11 -6.13 -4.61 -21.99
N TRP A 12 -6.38 -3.34 -22.35
CA TRP A 12 -6.08 -2.20 -21.48
C TRP A 12 -6.85 -2.27 -20.17
N ARG A 13 -8.15 -2.59 -20.22
CA ARG A 13 -8.99 -2.76 -19.02
C ARG A 13 -8.44 -3.84 -18.09
N TYR A 14 -7.98 -4.95 -18.64
CA TYR A 14 -7.41 -6.06 -17.86
C TYR A 14 -6.15 -5.61 -17.09
N TRP A 15 -5.20 -4.98 -17.78
CA TRP A 15 -3.97 -4.51 -17.13
C TRP A 15 -4.20 -3.34 -16.18
N ALA A 16 -5.12 -2.43 -16.52
CA ALA A 16 -5.51 -1.33 -15.64
C ALA A 16 -6.16 -1.86 -14.35
N GLN A 17 -6.98 -2.89 -14.45
CA GLN A 17 -7.58 -3.56 -13.30
C GLN A 17 -6.50 -4.19 -12.40
N ILE A 18 -5.64 -5.05 -12.93
CA ILE A 18 -4.55 -5.66 -12.14
C ILE A 18 -3.67 -4.59 -11.51
N SER A 19 -3.30 -3.55 -12.27
CA SER A 19 -2.47 -2.46 -11.75
C SER A 19 -3.14 -1.72 -10.60
N LEU A 20 -4.46 -1.47 -10.69
CA LEU A 20 -5.21 -0.82 -9.61
C LEU A 20 -5.30 -1.73 -8.38
N GLU A 21 -5.52 -3.03 -8.56
CA GLU A 21 -5.57 -4.00 -7.46
C GLU A 21 -4.23 -4.06 -6.71
N LEU A 22 -3.13 -4.13 -7.45
CA LEU A 22 -1.77 -4.13 -6.91
C LEU A 22 -1.44 -2.81 -6.21
N ALA A 23 -1.71 -1.68 -6.87
CA ALA A 23 -1.45 -0.34 -6.33
C ALA A 23 -2.24 -0.10 -5.05
N ASN A 24 -3.53 -0.45 -5.02
CA ASN A 24 -4.33 -0.26 -3.82
C ASN A 24 -3.86 -1.17 -2.67
N SER A 25 -3.45 -2.40 -2.96
CA SER A 25 -2.92 -3.32 -1.94
C SER A 25 -1.63 -2.77 -1.32
N LEU A 26 -0.70 -2.28 -2.14
CA LEU A 26 0.53 -1.62 -1.67
C LEU A 26 0.26 -0.31 -0.94
N ASN A 27 -0.68 0.51 -1.43
CA ASN A 27 -1.04 1.78 -0.79
C ASN A 27 -1.65 1.55 0.59
N ILE A 28 -2.57 0.60 0.75
CA ILE A 28 -3.11 0.27 2.09
C ILE A 28 -1.96 -0.14 3.01
N LEU A 29 -1.04 -0.99 2.55
CA LEU A 29 0.12 -1.42 3.32
C LEU A 29 1.01 -0.27 3.78
N ILE A 30 1.49 0.53 2.83
CA ILE A 30 2.44 1.61 3.09
C ILE A 30 1.78 2.72 3.93
N THR A 31 0.55 3.10 3.62
CA THR A 31 -0.20 4.10 4.38
C THR A 31 -0.42 3.65 5.82
N THR A 32 -0.82 2.38 6.05
CA THR A 32 -0.98 1.86 7.42
C THR A 32 0.34 1.85 8.18
N LEU A 33 1.44 1.35 7.59
CA LEU A 33 2.75 1.34 8.23
C LEU A 33 3.24 2.75 8.58
N PHE A 34 3.08 3.69 7.65
CA PHE A 34 3.46 5.08 7.89
C PHE A 34 2.69 5.67 9.07
N TRP A 35 1.35 5.64 9.04
CA TRP A 35 0.55 6.32 10.06
C TRP A 35 0.57 5.64 11.43
N THR A 36 0.79 4.32 11.49
CA THR A 36 0.77 3.57 12.76
C THR A 36 2.15 3.43 13.39
N LEU A 37 3.22 3.36 12.60
CA LEU A 37 4.58 3.12 13.11
C LEU A 37 5.47 4.34 12.92
N LEU A 38 5.58 4.86 11.69
CA LEU A 38 6.62 5.83 11.34
C LEU A 38 6.25 7.27 11.74
N ALA A 39 5.02 7.71 11.46
CA ALA A 39 4.56 9.06 11.76
C ALA A 39 4.59 9.38 13.27
N PRO A 40 4.16 8.48 14.18
CA PRO A 40 4.28 8.71 15.63
C PRO A 40 5.72 8.85 16.12
N GLN A 41 6.70 8.33 15.37
CA GLN A 41 8.12 8.44 15.72
C GLN A 41 8.74 9.70 15.12
N LEU A 42 8.39 10.05 13.87
CA LEU A 42 8.96 11.21 13.20
C LEU A 42 8.35 12.52 13.68
N PHE A 43 7.02 12.62 13.75
CA PHE A 43 6.32 13.90 13.92
C PHE A 43 6.60 14.60 15.26
N PRO A 44 6.81 13.91 16.40
CA PRO A 44 7.22 14.59 17.63
C PRO A 44 8.56 15.33 17.56
N HIS A 45 9.40 15.01 16.57
CA HIS A 45 10.70 15.64 16.36
C HIS A 45 10.68 16.73 15.27
N LEU A 46 9.52 17.00 14.67
CA LEU A 46 9.34 18.02 13.64
C LEU A 46 8.57 19.21 14.21
N HIS A 47 8.99 20.41 13.84
CA HIS A 47 8.30 21.64 14.24
C HIS A 47 7.26 22.09 13.21
N TRP A 48 6.19 22.75 13.66
CA TRP A 48 5.12 23.26 12.79
C TRP A 48 5.48 24.57 12.05
N HIS A 49 6.76 24.79 11.74
CA HIS A 49 7.24 26.00 11.06
C HIS A 49 8.49 25.72 10.22
N GLY A 50 8.78 26.61 9.27
CA GLY A 50 9.99 26.52 8.45
C GLY A 50 10.04 25.28 7.57
N LYS A 51 11.21 24.64 7.49
CA LYS A 51 11.44 23.46 6.63
C LYS A 51 10.68 22.22 7.13
N ASP A 52 10.54 22.07 8.45
CA ASP A 52 9.86 20.92 9.05
C ASP A 52 8.37 20.88 8.66
N LEU A 53 7.71 22.04 8.56
CA LEU A 53 6.33 22.13 8.08
C LEU A 53 6.19 21.58 6.65
N ILE A 54 7.16 21.86 5.79
CA ILE A 54 7.20 21.33 4.41
C ILE A 54 7.38 19.81 4.44
N VAL A 55 8.24 19.30 5.33
CA VAL A 55 8.46 17.86 5.51
C VAL A 55 7.19 17.17 6.02
N ILE A 56 6.52 17.72 7.04
CA ILE A 56 5.26 17.18 7.57
C ILE A 56 4.20 17.13 6.47
N PHE A 57 4.03 18.23 5.73
CA PHE A 57 3.08 18.29 4.61
C PHE A 57 3.42 17.26 3.53
N HIS A 58 4.68 17.22 3.10
CA HIS A 58 5.16 16.28 2.09
C HIS A 58 4.89 14.84 2.53
N LEU A 59 5.33 14.44 3.73
CA LEU A 59 5.13 13.10 4.28
C LEU A 59 3.64 12.74 4.37
N THR A 60 2.80 13.67 4.82
CA THR A 60 1.34 13.47 4.89
C THR A 60 0.75 13.21 3.50
N VAL A 61 1.12 14.03 2.50
CA VAL A 61 0.59 13.91 1.14
C VAL A 61 1.04 12.62 0.49
N ILE A 62 2.34 12.29 0.51
CA ILE A 62 2.84 11.11 -0.20
C ILE A 62 2.34 9.79 0.40
N HIS A 63 1.94 9.77 1.67
CA HIS A 63 1.42 8.56 2.32
C HIS A 63 -0.10 8.48 2.35
N SER A 64 -0.83 9.59 2.21
CA SER A 64 -2.32 9.58 2.22
C SER A 64 -2.92 9.69 0.82
N LEU A 65 -2.35 10.54 -0.05
CA LEU A 65 -2.93 10.83 -1.35
C LEU A 65 -2.98 9.61 -2.29
N PRO A 66 -1.96 8.72 -2.34
CA PRO A 66 -2.04 7.53 -3.18
C PRO A 66 -3.19 6.60 -2.79
N LEU A 67 -3.41 6.37 -1.48
CA LEU A 67 -4.51 5.54 -1.01
C LEU A 67 -5.87 6.18 -1.30
N ILE A 68 -6.02 7.48 -1.04
CA ILE A 68 -7.26 8.21 -1.36
C ILE A 68 -7.53 8.10 -2.87
N SER A 69 -6.52 8.36 -3.70
CA SER A 69 -6.64 8.30 -5.15
C SER A 69 -7.02 6.91 -5.65
N SER A 70 -6.37 5.84 -5.16
CA SER A 70 -6.69 4.47 -5.59
C SER A 70 -8.07 4.01 -5.12
N LEU A 71 -8.50 4.39 -3.91
CA LEU A 71 -9.86 4.11 -3.43
C LEU A 71 -10.91 4.90 -4.21
N THR A 72 -10.65 6.17 -4.53
CA THR A 72 -11.53 6.98 -5.38
C THR A 72 -11.64 6.40 -6.79
N SER A 73 -10.53 6.00 -7.40
CA SER A 73 -10.53 5.32 -8.70
C SER A 73 -11.32 4.01 -8.65
N PHE A 74 -11.14 3.21 -7.60
CA PHE A 74 -11.91 1.98 -7.42
C PHE A 74 -13.42 2.25 -7.24
N TYR A 75 -13.78 3.32 -6.54
CA TYR A 75 -15.18 3.70 -6.31
C TYR A 75 -15.87 4.24 -7.57
N LEU A 76 -15.19 5.09 -8.34
CA LEU A 76 -15.75 5.79 -9.49
C LEU A 76 -15.71 4.99 -10.81
N THR A 77 -14.87 3.98 -10.92
CA THR A 77 -14.72 3.19 -12.15
C THR A 77 -15.41 1.83 -12.05
N ASP A 78 -15.63 1.17 -13.19
CA ASP A 78 -16.16 -0.20 -13.27
C ASP A 78 -15.11 -1.28 -12.97
N VAL A 79 -13.93 -0.90 -12.44
CA VAL A 79 -12.87 -1.85 -12.08
C VAL A 79 -13.31 -2.67 -10.87
N GLU A 80 -13.22 -3.99 -10.95
CA GLU A 80 -13.59 -4.88 -9.86
C GLU A 80 -12.37 -5.58 -9.29
N TYR A 81 -12.42 -5.89 -8.00
CA TYR A 81 -11.47 -6.84 -7.42
C TYR A 81 -11.87 -8.25 -7.84
N VAL A 82 -10.97 -8.93 -8.55
CA VAL A 82 -11.19 -10.33 -8.92
C VAL A 82 -10.56 -11.23 -7.88
N GLN A 83 -11.38 -12.03 -7.20
CA GLN A 83 -10.91 -12.93 -6.15
C GLN A 83 -9.75 -13.81 -6.63
N LYS A 84 -9.76 -14.26 -7.90
CA LYS A 84 -8.71 -15.10 -8.49
C LYS A 84 -7.30 -14.47 -8.40
N ASP A 85 -7.21 -13.14 -8.34
CA ASP A 85 -5.95 -12.41 -8.35
C ASP A 85 -5.31 -12.28 -6.96
N TRP A 86 -5.95 -12.86 -5.92
CA TRP A 86 -5.46 -12.86 -4.53
C TRP A 86 -4.01 -13.35 -4.40
N LYS A 87 -3.59 -14.33 -5.21
CA LYS A 87 -2.22 -14.85 -5.18
C LYS A 87 -1.22 -13.81 -5.68
N THR A 88 -1.53 -13.15 -6.79
CA THR A 88 -0.70 -12.10 -7.37
C THR A 88 -0.56 -10.94 -6.38
N VAL A 89 -1.67 -10.53 -5.78
CA VAL A 89 -1.69 -9.50 -4.74
C VAL A 89 -0.87 -9.90 -3.52
N GLY A 90 -1.01 -11.13 -3.04
CA GLY A 90 -0.22 -11.64 -1.91
C GLY A 90 1.28 -11.66 -2.20
N ILE A 91 1.69 -12.10 -3.40
CA ILE A 91 3.10 -12.13 -3.83
C ILE A 91 3.67 -10.72 -3.91
N VAL A 92 2.97 -9.80 -4.59
CA VAL A 92 3.42 -8.41 -4.75
C VAL A 92 3.44 -7.68 -3.41
N GLY A 93 2.42 -7.87 -2.55
CA GLY A 93 2.41 -7.33 -1.20
C GLY A 93 3.57 -7.85 -0.35
N SER A 94 3.93 -9.13 -0.50
CA SER A 94 5.09 -9.72 0.17
C SER A 94 6.42 -9.20 -0.36
N ALA A 95 6.49 -8.71 -1.61
CA ALA A 95 7.73 -8.16 -2.16
C ALA A 95 8.23 -6.94 -1.37
N TYR A 96 7.34 -6.24 -0.65
CA TYR A 96 7.72 -5.14 0.23
C TYR A 96 8.63 -5.59 1.40
N MET A 97 8.55 -6.86 1.80
CA MET A 97 9.47 -7.46 2.78
C MET A 97 10.93 -7.37 2.32
N ILE A 98 11.18 -7.64 1.02
CA ILE A 98 12.52 -7.57 0.43
C ILE A 98 13.01 -6.12 0.42
N ALA A 99 12.15 -5.19 -0.01
CA ALA A 99 12.47 -3.77 -0.01
C ALA A 99 12.78 -3.25 1.40
N ASN A 100 12.04 -3.69 2.40
CA ASN A 100 12.26 -3.34 3.79
C ASN A 100 13.60 -3.89 4.32
N TYR A 101 13.95 -5.15 3.98
CA TYR A 101 15.25 -5.72 4.32
C TYR A 101 16.41 -4.95 3.68
N MET A 102 16.35 -4.72 2.37
CA MET A 102 17.36 -3.96 1.63
C MET A 102 17.50 -2.53 2.17
N GLY A 103 16.39 -1.91 2.56
CA GLY A 103 16.41 -0.59 3.18
C GLY A 103 17.17 -0.59 4.52
N GLN A 104 16.96 -1.61 5.37
CA GLN A 104 17.66 -1.70 6.65
C GLN A 104 19.17 -1.90 6.45
N GLU A 105 19.56 -2.77 5.52
CA GLU A 105 20.98 -2.98 5.16
C GLU A 105 21.61 -1.67 4.66
N ALA A 106 20.91 -0.90 3.83
CA ALA A 106 21.40 0.37 3.30
C ALA A 106 21.50 1.47 4.36
N MET A 107 20.57 1.52 5.32
CA MET A 107 20.54 2.54 6.37
C MET A 107 21.39 2.20 7.60
N GLY A 108 21.74 0.93 7.78
CA GLY A 108 22.40 0.43 8.99
C GLY A 108 21.49 0.42 10.23
N ALA A 109 20.18 0.67 10.06
CA ALA A 109 19.19 0.74 11.13
C ALA A 109 17.80 0.31 10.63
N PRO A 110 16.92 -0.22 11.50
CA PRO A 110 15.55 -0.61 11.10
C PRO A 110 14.74 0.57 10.58
N LEU A 111 13.95 0.37 9.52
CA LEU A 111 13.03 1.40 8.99
C LEU A 111 11.80 1.62 9.86
N TYR A 112 11.30 0.55 10.50
CA TYR A 112 10.09 0.62 11.34
C TYR A 112 10.36 0.00 12.73
N PRO A 113 11.24 0.61 13.53
CA PRO A 113 11.47 0.14 14.89
C PRO A 113 10.21 0.32 15.76
N PRO A 114 10.03 -0.42 16.86
CA PRO A 114 10.79 -1.62 17.24
C PRO A 114 10.28 -2.91 16.55
N PHE A 115 9.28 -2.82 15.67
CA PHE A 115 8.51 -3.99 15.23
C PHE A 115 9.08 -4.71 14.00
N LEU A 116 9.49 -3.97 12.95
CA LEU A 116 10.07 -4.55 11.74
C LEU A 116 11.57 -4.31 11.75
N ASP A 117 12.26 -5.18 12.47
CA ASP A 117 13.70 -5.14 12.70
C ASP A 117 14.34 -6.48 12.26
N TRP A 118 15.15 -6.42 11.20
CA TRP A 118 15.82 -7.59 10.64
C TRP A 118 16.93 -8.17 11.51
N THR A 119 17.28 -7.54 12.64
CA THR A 119 18.07 -8.22 13.69
C THR A 119 17.27 -9.33 14.38
N LYS A 120 15.94 -9.31 14.27
CA LYS A 120 14.99 -10.33 14.74
C LYS A 120 14.22 -10.92 13.55
N PRO A 121 14.90 -11.64 12.63
CA PRO A 121 14.35 -11.98 11.32
C PRO A 121 13.08 -12.84 11.40
N VAL A 122 12.97 -13.73 12.39
CA VAL A 122 11.79 -14.59 12.58
C VAL A 122 10.55 -13.76 12.95
N LEU A 123 10.69 -12.81 13.88
CA LEU A 123 9.58 -11.93 14.28
C LEU A 123 9.16 -11.03 13.12
N THR A 124 10.15 -10.43 12.45
CA THR A 124 9.90 -9.54 11.30
C THR A 124 9.22 -10.26 10.15
N PHE A 125 9.68 -11.48 9.82
CA PHE A 125 9.04 -12.34 8.83
C PHE A 125 7.59 -12.67 9.21
N PHE A 126 7.36 -13.09 10.46
CA PHE A 126 6.01 -13.39 10.96
C PHE A 126 5.09 -12.17 10.85
N LEU A 127 5.55 -10.98 11.22
CA LEU A 127 4.76 -9.74 11.12
C LEU A 127 4.43 -9.40 9.67
N PHE A 128 5.35 -9.57 8.73
CA PHE A 128 5.06 -9.39 7.30
C PHE A 128 4.04 -10.40 6.78
N CYS A 129 4.12 -11.67 7.20
CA CYS A 129 3.12 -12.68 6.85
C CYS A 129 1.74 -12.32 7.42
N LEU A 130 1.67 -11.93 8.70
CA LEU A 130 0.43 -11.52 9.35
C LEU A 130 -0.21 -10.32 8.63
N MET A 131 0.61 -9.31 8.33
CA MET A 131 0.20 -8.15 7.56
C MET A 131 -0.35 -8.56 6.19
N THR A 132 0.36 -9.41 5.44
CA THR A 132 -0.09 -9.96 4.15
C THR A 132 -1.45 -10.65 4.26
N VAL A 133 -1.67 -11.46 5.31
CA VAL A 133 -2.98 -12.10 5.57
C VAL A 133 -4.07 -11.06 5.80
N ILE A 134 -3.82 -10.03 6.62
CA ILE A 134 -4.77 -8.94 6.85
C ILE A 134 -5.14 -8.25 5.53
N TYR A 135 -4.17 -7.97 4.66
CA TYR A 135 -4.46 -7.38 3.35
C TYR A 135 -5.27 -8.30 2.45
N LEU A 136 -4.97 -9.60 2.42
CA LEU A 136 -5.75 -10.56 1.66
C LEU A 136 -7.20 -10.64 2.17
N VAL A 137 -7.44 -10.49 3.47
CA VAL A 137 -8.80 -10.39 4.03
C VAL A 137 -9.50 -9.12 3.55
N ILE A 138 -8.83 -7.97 3.60
CA ILE A 138 -9.38 -6.69 3.10
C ILE A 138 -9.69 -6.80 1.61
N PHE A 139 -8.78 -7.36 0.81
CA PHE A 139 -8.96 -7.61 -0.62
C PHE A 139 -10.21 -8.45 -0.90
N HIS A 140 -10.39 -9.57 -0.19
CA HIS A 140 -11.57 -10.42 -0.32
C HIS A 140 -12.87 -9.69 0.07
N TYR A 141 -12.81 -8.86 1.11
CA TYR A 141 -13.95 -8.05 1.53
C TYR A 141 -14.34 -7.00 0.48
N LEU A 142 -13.37 -6.28 -0.08
CA LEU A 142 -13.58 -5.32 -1.17
C LEU A 142 -14.13 -5.99 -2.43
N ALA A 143 -13.64 -7.19 -2.76
CA ALA A 143 -14.18 -8.00 -3.87
C ALA A 143 -15.66 -8.35 -3.66
N LYS A 144 -16.07 -8.68 -2.43
CA LYS A 144 -17.47 -9.00 -2.11
C LYS A 144 -18.40 -7.78 -2.19
N ILE A 145 -18.00 -6.63 -1.64
CA ILE A 145 -18.84 -5.42 -1.61
C ILE A 145 -19.27 -5.00 -3.02
N LYS A 146 -18.35 -5.03 -3.97
CA LYS A 146 -18.66 -4.56 -5.33
C LYS A 146 -19.51 -5.56 -6.10
N ALA A 147 -19.25 -6.86 -5.91
CA ALA A 147 -20.06 -7.93 -6.48
C ALA A 147 -21.54 -7.88 -6.04
N SER A 148 -21.82 -7.40 -4.81
CA SER A 148 -23.20 -7.29 -4.31
C SER A 148 -23.96 -6.04 -4.76
N ARG A 149 -23.33 -5.11 -5.49
CA ARG A 149 -23.98 -3.89 -6.01
C ARG A 149 -24.52 -4.04 -7.43
N ARG A 150 -24.40 -5.24 -8.01
CA ARG A 150 -24.95 -5.62 -9.32
C ARG A 150 -26.21 -6.45 -9.11
#